data_AF-A0A9X8ZZ81-F1
#
_entry.id   AF-A0A9X8ZZ81-F1
#
_cell.length_a   1.000
_cell.length_b   1.000
_cell.length_c   1.000
_cell.angle_alpha   90.00
_cell.angle_beta   90.00
_cell.angle_gamma   90.00
#
_symmetry.space_group_name_H-M   'P 1'
#
loop_
_entity.id
_entity.type
_entity.pdbx_description
1 polymer ?
#
loop_
_entity_poly.entity_id
_entity_poly.type
_entity_poly.pdbx_seq_one_letter_code
_entity_poly.pdbx_strand_id
1 'polypeptide(L)' 'LKQMLTTVPTEREGTRYGLGILEIKLPNGVSIWGHRGAVPGFSTFVGGTLGGKHTFAINANSLNINNPEFF' A
#
# COMPACT_ATOMS: atom_id res chain seq x y z
N LEU A 1 -1.24 -19.68 -1.66
CA LEU A 1 -1.22 -18.22 -1.36
C LEU A 1 0.04 -17.48 -1.84
N LYS A 2 1.17 -18.14 -2.16
CA LYS A 2 2.41 -17.46 -2.59
C LYS A 2 2.26 -16.57 -3.83
N GLN A 3 1.42 -16.97 -4.79
CA GLN A 3 1.21 -16.23 -6.05
C GLN A 3 0.75 -14.79 -5.86
N MET A 4 -0.02 -14.50 -4.79
CA MET A 4 -0.47 -13.14 -4.47
C MET A 4 0.69 -12.18 -4.23
N LEU A 5 1.78 -12.68 -3.65
CA LEU A 5 2.98 -11.92 -3.28
C LEU A 5 4.10 -12.03 -4.33
N THR A 6 3.86 -12.74 -5.43
CA THR A 6 4.75 -12.70 -6.59
C THR A 6 4.48 -11.40 -7.33
N THR A 7 5.36 -10.42 -7.15
CA THR A 7 5.15 -9.06 -7.66
C THR A 7 5.89 -8.79 -8.96
N VAL A 8 5.41 -7.77 -9.68
CA VAL A 8 6.10 -7.12 -10.81
C VAL A 8 6.55 -5.72 -10.38
N PRO A 9 7.58 -5.13 -11.02
CA PRO A 9 7.92 -3.73 -10.77
C PRO A 9 6.75 -2.80 -11.13
N THR A 10 6.66 -1.67 -10.43
CA THR A 10 5.81 -0.54 -10.82
C THR A 10 6.68 0.63 -11.29
N GLU A 11 6.06 1.72 -11.72
CA GLU A 11 6.77 2.94 -12.11
C GLU A 11 7.35 3.73 -10.91
N ARG A 12 6.89 3.45 -9.68
CA ARG A 12 7.36 4.13 -8.47
C ARG A 12 8.47 3.32 -7.79
N GLU A 13 9.62 3.96 -7.59
CA GLU A 13 10.77 3.37 -6.88
C GLU A 13 10.36 2.86 -5.49
N GLY A 14 10.91 1.71 -5.11
CA GLY A 14 10.62 1.08 -3.82
C GLY A 14 9.24 0.43 -3.74
N THR A 15 8.49 0.35 -4.85
CA THR A 15 7.17 -0.29 -4.87
C THR A 15 7.00 -1.35 -5.95
N ARG A 16 6.31 -2.43 -5.60
CA ARG A 16 6.04 -3.58 -6.47
C ARG A 16 4.59 -4.03 -6.29
N TYR A 17 3.98 -4.60 -7.33
CA TYR A 17 2.55 -4.95 -7.27
C TYR A 17 2.34 -6.43 -7.60
N GLY A 18 1.57 -7.11 -6.74
CA GLY A 18 1.19 -8.51 -6.86
C GLY A 18 -0.25 -8.67 -7.35
N LEU A 19 -0.92 -9.73 -6.95
CA LEU A 19 -2.34 -9.92 -7.29
C LEU A 19 -3.22 -9.17 -6.31
N GLY A 20 -3.50 -7.88 -6.61
CA GLY A 20 -4.35 -7.02 -5.78
C GLY A 20 -3.70 -6.53 -4.49
N ILE A 21 -2.37 -6.51 -4.43
CA ILE A 21 -1.61 -6.07 -3.25
C ILE A 21 -0.31 -5.37 -3.65
N LEU A 22 -0.01 -4.28 -2.96
CA LEU A 22 1.18 -3.45 -3.12
C LEU A 22 2.21 -3.81 -2.05
N GLU A 23 3.48 -3.97 -2.45
CA GLU A 23 4.64 -3.94 -1.57
C GLU A 23 5.27 -2.54 -1.60
N ILE A 24 5.49 -1.94 -0.43
CA ILE A 24 6.23 -0.69 -0.26
C ILE A 24 7.46 -0.98 0.61
N LYS A 25 8.66 -0.76 0.07
CA LYS A 25 9.92 -0.87 0.80
C LYS A 25 10.22 0.45 1.50
N LEU A 26 10.23 0.43 2.83
CA LEU A 26 10.61 1.58 3.64
C LEU A 26 12.13 1.80 3.63
N PRO A 27 12.61 3.02 3.93
CA PRO A 27 14.05 3.33 3.98
C PRO A 27 14.85 2.44 4.95
N ASN A 28 14.23 1.95 6.02
CA ASN A 28 14.84 1.01 6.97
C ASN A 28 14.84 -0.45 6.49
N GLY A 29 14.44 -0.71 5.24
CA GLY A 29 14.43 -2.03 4.64
C GLY A 29 13.21 -2.89 5.00
N VAL A 30 12.25 -2.41 5.79
CA VAL A 30 11.01 -3.14 6.07
C VAL A 30 10.07 -3.06 4.87
N SER A 31 9.50 -4.19 4.47
CA SER A 31 8.45 -4.25 3.44
C SER A 31 7.07 -4.22 4.09
N ILE A 32 6.24 -3.27 3.69
CA ILE A 32 4.81 -3.21 4.03
C ILE A 32 4.01 -3.76 2.85
N TRP A 33 3.08 -4.66 3.14
CA TRP A 33 2.16 -5.26 2.17
C TRP A 33 0.75 -4.76 2.44
N GLY A 34 0.07 -4.24 1.42
CA GLY A 34 -1.22 -3.59 1.62
C GLY A 34 -1.86 -3.07 0.34
N HIS A 35 -2.82 -2.16 0.49
CA HIS A 35 -3.45 -1.50 -0.65
C HIS A 35 -3.96 -0.10 -0.27
N ARG A 36 -3.94 0.81 -1.25
CA ARG A 36 -4.51 2.16 -1.15
C ARG A 36 -5.96 2.16 -1.60
N GLY A 37 -6.78 3.03 -1.03
CA GLY A 37 -8.14 3.28 -1.51
C GLY A 37 -8.38 4.76 -1.66
N ALA A 38 -8.96 5.17 -2.78
CA ALA A 38 -9.33 6.55 -3.06
C ALA A 38 -10.73 6.56 -3.67
N VAL A 39 -11.67 7.22 -2.98
CA VAL A 39 -13.05 7.45 -3.44
C VAL A 39 -13.45 8.87 -3.04
N PRO A 40 -14.45 9.51 -3.69
CA PRO A 40 -14.87 10.85 -3.31
C PRO A 40 -15.16 10.98 -1.80
N GLY A 41 -14.47 11.90 -1.13
CA GLY A 41 -14.58 12.13 0.31
C GLY A 41 -13.69 11.23 1.19
N PHE A 42 -12.99 10.24 0.65
CA PHE A 42 -12.15 9.34 1.45
C PHE A 42 -10.87 8.91 0.76
N SER A 43 -9.78 8.93 1.52
CA SER A 43 -8.51 8.32 1.16
C SER A 43 -8.08 7.36 2.28
N THR A 44 -7.55 6.20 1.91
CA THR A 44 -7.23 5.11 2.86
C THR A 44 -5.96 4.39 2.48
N PHE A 45 -5.29 3.82 3.47
CA PHE A 45 -4.30 2.77 3.28
C PHE A 45 -4.42 1.74 4.39
N VAL A 46 -4.33 0.47 4.01
CA VAL A 46 -4.33 -0.66 4.93
C VAL A 46 -3.18 -1.55 4.57
N GLY A 47 -2.39 -1.96 5.56
CA GLY A 47 -1.27 -2.86 5.33
C GLY A 47 -0.65 -3.41 6.60
N GLY A 48 0.44 -4.13 6.42
CA GLY A 48 1.22 -4.69 7.52
C GLY A 48 2.48 -5.38 7.05
N THR A 49 3.25 -5.90 8.00
CA THR A 49 4.40 -6.74 7.69
C THR A 49 3.94 -8.16 7.35
N LEU A 50 4.80 -8.88 6.61
CA LEU A 50 4.54 -10.27 6.26
C LEU A 50 4.30 -11.11 7.52
N GLY A 51 3.32 -12.01 7.47
CA GLY A 51 2.91 -12.83 8.61
C GLY A 51 1.83 -12.19 9.51
N GLY A 52 1.43 -10.93 9.24
CA GLY A 52 0.20 -10.35 9.75
C GLY A 52 0.17 -10.01 11.25
N LYS A 53 1.33 -10.03 11.92
CA LYS A 53 1.43 -9.72 13.36
C LYS A 53 1.60 -8.23 13.67
N HIS A 54 1.85 -7.41 12.65
CA HIS A 54 1.99 -5.97 12.77
C HIS A 54 1.28 -5.33 11.59
N THR A 55 0.10 -4.76 11.86
CA THR A 55 -0.82 -4.23 10.85
C THR A 55 -1.29 -2.85 11.26
N PHE A 56 -1.76 -2.08 10.27
CA PHE A 56 -2.39 -0.79 10.50
C PHE A 56 -3.44 -0.51 9.41
N ALA A 57 -4.36 0.39 9.75
CA ALA A 57 -5.36 0.93 8.85
C ALA A 57 -5.51 2.42 9.15
N ILE A 58 -5.47 3.26 8.12
CA ILE A 58 -5.61 4.71 8.24
C ILE A 58 -6.62 5.23 7.23
N ASN A 59 -7.31 6.29 7.62
CA ASN A 59 -8.29 6.99 6.79
C ASN A 59 -8.14 8.51 6.97
N ALA A 60 -8.30 9.24 5.86
CA ALA A 60 -8.70 10.64 5.86
C ALA A 60 -10.09 10.77 5.23
N ASN A 61 -10.92 11.64 5.80
CA ASN A 61 -12.27 11.99 5.33
C ASN A 61 -12.25 13.12 4.29
N SER A 62 -11.20 13.18 3.48
CA SER A 62 -11.14 14.00 2.28
C SER A 62 -10.32 13.29 1.21
N LEU A 63 -10.67 13.53 -0.06
CA LEU A 63 -9.87 13.11 -1.21
C LEU A 63 -9.24 14.36 -1.83
N ASN A 64 -7.92 14.51 -1.69
CA ASN A 64 -7.18 15.56 -2.37
C ASN A 64 -6.71 15.09 -3.75
N ILE A 65 -7.44 15.44 -4.79
CA ILE A 65 -7.12 15.05 -6.17
C ILE A 65 -5.80 15.64 -6.68
N ASN A 66 -5.32 16.74 -6.07
CA ASN A 66 -4.05 17.36 -6.41
C ASN A 66 -2.86 16.70 -5.69
N ASN A 67 -3.14 15.85 -4.69
CA ASN A 67 -2.14 15.05 -4.00
C ASN A 67 -2.70 13.64 -3.70
N PRO A 68 -2.90 12.81 -4.74
CA PRO A 68 -3.48 11.48 -4.58
C PRO A 68 -2.55 10.52 -3.81
N GLU A 69 -1.27 10.87 -3.68
CA GLU A 69 -0.22 10.10 -2.99
C GLU A 69 -0.13 10.40 -1.47
N PHE A 70 -1.12 11.13 -0.91
CA PHE A 70 -1.16 11.44 0.53
C PHE A 70 -1.08 10.19 1.43
N PHE A 71 -1.40 9.02 0.88
CA PHE A 71 -1.09 7.71 1.45
C PHE A 71 -0.33 6.85 0.44
#